data_AF-A0A5C2HBW3-F1
#
_entry.id   AF-A0A5C2HBW3-F1
#
_cell.length_a   1.000
_cell.length_b   1.000
_cell.length_c   1.000
_cell.angle_alpha   90.00
_cell.angle_beta   90.00
_cell.angle_gamma   90.00
#
_symmetry.space_group_name_H-M   'P 1'
#
loop_
_entity.id
_entity.type
_entity.pdbx_description
1 polymer ?
#
loop_
_entity_poly.entity_id
_entity_poly.type
_entity_poly.pdbx_seq_one_letter_code
_entity_poly.pdbx_strand_id
1 'polypeptide(L)'
;MKKILPLIIIVVFSVIFYAIYKESTKSLKIKRLACQAKTTTFERVFAQGPVKEGIDALLNKNYIIKSNIEYSKYMKSNIKQSVYIEDLDRLLTSVIDRYAKPTDSTDTKKVLIEYYLYENDKEDKGKNNDKAKEYAGYLMFDFKYDNKLIYKIQTDYSFVDTRDVEERMECAINSFISLKGK
;
A
#
# COMPACT_ATOMS: atom_id res chain seq x y z
N MET A 1 16.80 -48.93 9.24
CA MET A 1 16.99 -47.84 10.25
C MET A 1 17.86 -46.67 9.75
N LYS A 2 19.00 -46.90 9.06
CA LYS A 2 19.89 -45.81 8.59
C LYS A 2 19.28 -44.79 7.60
N LYS A 3 18.20 -45.15 6.87
CA LYS A 3 17.47 -44.25 5.95
C LYS A 3 16.27 -43.53 6.60
N ILE A 4 15.87 -43.92 7.81
CA ILE A 4 14.73 -43.32 8.52
C ILE A 4 15.18 -42.06 9.27
N LEU A 5 16.37 -42.10 9.88
CA LEU A 5 16.96 -40.94 10.56
C LEU A 5 17.11 -39.70 9.65
N PRO A 6 17.67 -39.78 8.42
CA PRO A 6 17.74 -38.61 7.54
C PRO A 6 16.36 -38.12 7.10
N LEU A 7 15.37 -39.01 6.94
CA LEU A 7 13.99 -38.61 6.63
C LEU A 7 13.37 -37.80 7.78
N ILE A 8 13.55 -38.24 9.02
CA ILE A 8 13.09 -37.51 10.21
C ILE A 8 13.76 -36.14 10.29
N ILE A 9 15.07 -36.08 10.05
CA ILE A 9 15.82 -34.82 10.05
C ILE A 9 15.28 -33.85 8.98
N ILE A 10 15.04 -34.32 7.76
CA ILE A 10 14.45 -33.49 6.69
C ILE A 10 13.09 -32.95 7.12
N VAL A 11 12.21 -33.80 7.65
CA VAL A 11 10.87 -33.39 8.12
C VAL A 11 10.97 -32.34 9.22
N VAL A 12 11.85 -32.53 10.20
CA VAL A 12 12.06 -31.56 11.29
C VAL A 12 12.57 -30.22 10.75
N PHE A 13 13.57 -30.22 9.86
CA PHE A 13 14.05 -29.00 9.24
C PHE A 13 12.97 -28.31 8.40
N SER A 14 12.18 -29.06 7.62
CA SER A 14 11.07 -28.49 6.85
C SER A 14 10.03 -27.81 7.74
N VAL A 15 9.68 -28.41 8.89
CA VAL A 15 8.75 -27.82 9.86
C VAL A 15 9.33 -26.55 10.48
N ILE A 16 10.62 -26.55 10.85
CA ILE A 16 11.30 -25.37 11.40
C ILE A 16 11.36 -24.25 10.37
N PHE A 17 11.78 -24.54 9.13
CA PHE A 17 11.81 -23.56 8.04
C PHE A 17 10.42 -22.98 7.76
N TYR A 18 9.38 -23.82 7.72
CA TYR A 18 8.01 -23.37 7.55
C TYR A 18 7.53 -22.48 8.69
N ALA A 19 7.84 -22.84 9.95
CA ALA A 19 7.48 -22.04 11.11
C ALA A 19 8.17 -20.67 11.10
N ILE A 20 9.47 -20.62 10.79
CA ILE A 20 10.23 -19.38 10.64
C ILE A 20 9.66 -18.52 9.50
N TYR A 21 9.37 -19.14 8.35
CA TYR A 21 8.77 -18.44 7.20
C TYR A 21 7.37 -17.88 7.51
N LYS A 22 6.54 -18.63 8.24
CA LYS A 22 5.20 -18.18 8.63
C LYS A 22 5.26 -17.03 9.62
N GLU A 23 6.14 -17.08 10.61
CA GLU A 23 6.29 -15.98 11.57
C GLU A 23 6.94 -14.75 10.91
N SER A 24 7.87 -14.95 9.97
CA SER A 24 8.53 -13.84 9.27
C SER A 24 7.63 -13.07 8.31
N THR A 25 6.62 -13.74 7.75
CA THR A 25 5.66 -13.13 6.81
C THR A 25 4.43 -12.54 7.49
N LYS A 26 4.31 -12.69 8.81
CA LYS A 26 3.18 -12.20 9.61
C LYS A 26 3.16 -10.67 9.64
N SER A 27 1.99 -10.09 9.33
CA SER A 27 1.79 -8.64 9.44
C SER A 27 1.71 -8.21 10.90
N LEU A 28 2.32 -7.08 11.23
CA LEU A 28 2.07 -6.41 12.51
C LEU A 28 0.63 -5.90 12.55
N LYS A 29 -0.03 -6.06 13.70
CA LYS A 29 -1.31 -5.41 13.98
C LYS A 29 -1.04 -4.00 14.50
N ILE A 30 -1.63 -3.02 13.84
CA ILE A 30 -1.38 -1.62 14.14
C ILE A 30 -2.67 -0.93 14.52
N LYS A 31 -2.59 0.00 15.48
CA LYS A 31 -3.73 0.84 15.85
C LYS A 31 -4.13 1.68 14.63
N ARG A 32 -5.37 1.48 14.18
CA ARG A 32 -5.94 2.21 13.04
C ARG A 32 -6.04 3.71 13.32
N LEU A 33 -5.73 4.53 12.32
CA LEU A 33 -5.96 5.96 12.32
C LEU A 33 -7.44 6.28 12.06
N ALA A 34 -7.90 7.46 12.49
CA ALA A 34 -9.28 7.88 12.31
C ALA A 34 -9.69 7.96 10.83
N CYS A 35 -8.78 8.40 9.94
CA CYS A 35 -9.05 8.47 8.50
C CYS A 35 -9.31 7.08 7.87
N GLN A 36 -8.67 6.03 8.38
CA GLN A 36 -8.83 4.65 7.90
C GLN A 36 -10.18 4.03 8.28
N ALA A 37 -10.97 4.71 9.10
CA ALA A 37 -12.33 4.31 9.46
C ALA A 37 -13.41 5.02 8.61
N LYS A 38 -13.04 6.02 7.80
CA LYS A 38 -13.98 6.74 6.92
C LYS A 38 -14.44 5.91 5.74
N THR A 39 -13.59 5.03 5.24
CA THR A 39 -13.87 4.07 4.17
C THR A 39 -13.22 2.73 4.48
N THR A 40 -13.58 1.68 3.74
CA THR A 40 -12.88 0.41 3.83
C THR A 40 -11.40 0.63 3.52
N THR A 41 -10.57 0.29 4.49
CA THR A 41 -9.11 0.40 4.38
C THR A 41 -8.48 -0.90 4.87
N PHE A 42 -7.55 -1.43 4.09
CA PHE A 42 -6.73 -2.58 4.42
C PHE A 42 -5.27 -2.16 4.40
N GLU A 43 -4.48 -2.66 5.35
CA GLU A 43 -3.05 -2.37 5.39
C GLU A 43 -2.26 -3.61 5.77
N ARG A 44 -0.98 -3.62 5.37
CA ARG A 44 -0.02 -4.64 5.74
C ARG A 44 1.34 -4.00 5.98
N VAL A 45 1.92 -4.27 7.14
CA VAL A 45 3.28 -3.83 7.49
C VAL A 45 4.22 -5.01 7.45
N PHE A 46 5.31 -4.87 6.71
CA PHE A 46 6.33 -5.88 6.56
C PHE A 46 7.48 -5.56 7.53
N ALA A 47 7.30 -5.95 8.79
CA ALA A 47 8.15 -5.58 9.94
C ALA A 47 9.65 -5.89 9.78
N GLN A 48 9.98 -6.87 8.95
CA GLN A 48 11.36 -7.27 8.69
C GLN A 48 12.06 -6.36 7.65
N GLY A 49 11.31 -5.45 7.05
CA GLY A 49 11.82 -4.48 6.10
C GLY A 49 12.29 -3.18 6.79
N PRO A 50 13.13 -2.39 6.10
CA PRO A 50 13.61 -1.09 6.57
C PRO A 50 12.50 -0.01 6.50
N VAL A 51 11.45 -0.18 7.31
CA VAL A 51 10.26 0.68 7.32
C VAL A 51 10.65 2.10 7.75
N LYS A 52 11.49 2.23 8.78
CA LYS A 52 11.91 3.53 9.32
C LYS A 52 12.72 4.32 8.28
N GLU A 53 13.67 3.67 7.63
CA GLU A 53 14.50 4.25 6.57
C GLU A 53 13.65 4.67 5.36
N GLY A 54 12.65 3.86 4.99
CA GLY A 54 11.70 4.24 3.95
C GLY A 54 10.88 5.49 4.30
N ILE A 55 10.46 5.63 5.56
CA ILE A 55 9.77 6.84 6.03
C ILE A 55 10.73 8.04 6.08
N ASP A 56 11.96 7.84 6.54
CA ASP A 56 12.98 8.88 6.55
C ASP A 56 13.28 9.39 5.14
N ALA A 57 13.38 8.49 4.16
CA ALA A 57 13.52 8.85 2.75
C ALA A 57 12.31 9.64 2.24
N LEU A 58 11.07 9.23 2.56
CA LEU A 58 9.86 9.96 2.20
C LEU A 58 9.87 11.39 2.75
N LEU A 59 10.14 11.53 4.06
CA LEU A 59 10.13 12.82 4.75
C LEU A 59 11.24 13.76 4.26
N ASN A 60 12.35 13.21 3.77
CA ASN A 60 13.43 13.95 3.13
C ASN A 60 13.17 14.26 1.64
N LYS A 61 11.95 14.01 1.13
CA LYS A 61 11.60 14.13 -0.30
C LYS A 61 12.46 13.26 -1.22
N ASN A 62 13.06 12.19 -0.69
CA ASN A 62 13.89 11.26 -1.45
C ASN A 62 13.06 10.04 -1.88
N TYR A 63 12.18 10.24 -2.84
CA TYR A 63 11.27 9.20 -3.32
C TYR A 63 11.16 9.16 -4.85
N ILE A 64 10.56 8.08 -5.35
CA ILE A 64 10.13 7.90 -6.74
C ILE A 64 8.65 7.54 -6.71
N ILE A 65 7.85 8.16 -7.58
CA ILE A 65 6.45 7.78 -7.81
C ILE A 65 6.37 6.93 -9.07
N LYS A 66 5.62 5.82 -8.99
CA LYS A 66 5.16 5.05 -10.15
C LYS A 66 3.66 4.87 -10.03
N SER A 67 2.92 5.33 -11.01
CA SER A 67 1.49 5.55 -10.88
C SER A 67 0.74 4.97 -12.08
N ASN A 68 -0.50 4.53 -11.87
CA ASN A 68 -1.40 4.07 -12.93
C ASN A 68 -2.87 4.37 -12.60
N ILE A 69 -3.73 4.38 -13.62
CA ILE A 69 -5.19 4.39 -13.46
C ILE A 69 -5.77 3.14 -14.11
N GLU A 70 -6.55 2.39 -13.34
CA GLU A 70 -7.32 1.24 -13.80
C GLU A 70 -8.78 1.63 -13.97
N TYR A 71 -9.17 1.91 -15.21
CA TYR A 71 -10.55 2.22 -15.58
C TYR A 71 -11.46 0.99 -15.56
N SER A 72 -12.76 1.21 -15.45
CA SER A 72 -13.75 0.16 -15.65
C SER A 72 -13.63 -0.47 -17.06
N LYS A 73 -13.90 -1.77 -17.16
CA LYS A 73 -13.75 -2.58 -18.38
C LYS A 73 -15.10 -2.89 -19.04
N TYR A 74 -16.10 -3.22 -18.24
CA TYR A 74 -17.43 -3.64 -18.66
C TYR A 74 -18.41 -2.46 -18.67
N MET A 75 -18.40 -1.62 -17.62
CA MET A 75 -19.16 -0.38 -17.61
C MET A 75 -18.38 0.78 -18.24
N LYS A 76 -19.10 1.80 -18.70
CA LYS A 76 -18.51 3.08 -19.12
C LYS A 76 -17.76 3.73 -17.94
N SER A 77 -16.50 4.06 -18.15
CA SER A 77 -15.70 4.78 -17.16
C SER A 77 -16.22 6.20 -16.97
N ASN A 78 -16.32 6.62 -15.70
CA ASN A 78 -16.71 7.95 -15.28
C ASN A 78 -15.52 8.91 -15.21
N ILE A 79 -14.30 8.36 -15.05
CA ILE A 79 -13.10 9.15 -14.76
C ILE A 79 -12.12 9.24 -15.93
N LYS A 80 -12.26 8.38 -16.95
CA LYS A 80 -11.32 8.29 -18.09
C LYS A 80 -11.11 9.59 -18.87
N GLN A 81 -12.07 10.51 -18.84
CA GLN A 81 -12.00 11.80 -19.54
C GLN A 81 -11.75 13.00 -18.60
N SER A 82 -11.70 12.78 -17.29
CA SER A 82 -11.64 13.86 -16.29
C SER A 82 -10.52 13.70 -15.25
N VAL A 83 -9.90 12.53 -15.15
CA VAL A 83 -8.83 12.24 -14.20
C VAL A 83 -7.58 11.81 -14.97
N TYR A 84 -6.50 12.54 -14.77
CA TYR A 84 -5.21 12.31 -15.40
C TYR A 84 -4.16 11.92 -14.37
N ILE A 85 -3.24 11.03 -14.75
CA ILE A 85 -2.26 10.49 -13.80
C ILE A 85 -1.27 11.56 -13.33
N GLU A 86 -0.97 12.54 -14.19
CA GLU A 86 -0.12 13.68 -13.86
C GLU A 86 -0.75 14.57 -12.79
N ASP A 87 -2.08 14.68 -12.76
CA ASP A 87 -2.81 15.47 -11.76
C ASP A 87 -2.78 14.76 -10.41
N LEU A 88 -2.96 13.44 -10.43
CA LEU A 88 -2.85 12.58 -9.24
C LEU A 88 -1.43 12.59 -8.66
N ASP A 89 -0.39 12.58 -9.50
CA ASP A 89 1.01 12.65 -9.05
C ASP A 89 1.35 14.01 -8.44
N ARG A 90 0.82 15.11 -9.00
CA ARG A 90 0.95 16.44 -8.40
C ARG A 90 0.21 16.53 -7.07
N LEU A 91 -0.98 15.93 -6.98
CA LEU A 91 -1.76 15.86 -5.75
C LEU A 91 -1.01 15.08 -4.66
N LEU A 92 -0.50 13.89 -4.99
CA LEU A 92 0.27 13.07 -4.06
C LEU A 92 1.55 13.78 -3.60
N THR A 93 2.24 14.47 -4.50
CA THR A 93 3.41 15.29 -4.17
C THR A 93 3.04 16.41 -3.19
N SER A 94 1.93 17.12 -3.44
CA SER A 94 1.42 18.15 -2.53
C SER A 94 1.09 17.59 -1.15
N VAL A 95 0.47 16.40 -1.08
CA VAL A 95 0.19 15.70 0.17
C VAL A 95 1.49 15.38 0.92
N ILE A 96 2.49 14.79 0.25
CA ILE A 96 3.78 14.44 0.87
C ILE A 96 4.49 15.69 1.39
N ASP A 97 4.43 16.79 0.64
CA ASP A 97 5.04 18.07 1.00
C ASP A 97 4.50 18.65 2.31
N ARG A 98 3.24 18.36 2.69
CA ARG A 98 2.67 18.75 3.98
C ARG A 98 3.37 18.09 5.18
N TYR A 99 4.01 16.94 4.96
CA TYR A 99 4.70 16.17 6.00
C TYR A 99 6.22 16.25 5.89
N ALA A 100 6.75 16.71 4.75
CA ALA A 100 8.17 16.73 4.47
C ALA A 100 8.94 17.56 5.50
N LYS A 101 10.07 17.00 5.94
CA LYS A 101 11.05 17.63 6.84
C LYS A 101 12.44 17.39 6.26
N PRO A 102 12.80 18.10 5.17
CA PRO A 102 14.10 17.91 4.55
C PRO A 102 15.23 18.16 5.55
N THR A 103 16.15 17.22 5.64
CA THR A 103 17.38 17.31 6.40
C THR A 103 18.55 17.03 5.48
N ASP A 104 19.76 17.41 5.89
CA ASP A 104 21.01 17.03 5.23
C ASP A 104 21.26 15.53 5.46
N SER A 105 20.48 14.68 4.80
CA SER A 105 20.63 13.23 4.82
C SER A 105 21.69 12.82 3.79
N THR A 106 22.62 11.97 4.20
CA THR A 106 23.59 11.34 3.29
C THR A 106 23.04 10.08 2.63
N ASP A 107 21.82 9.63 2.99
CA ASP A 107 21.22 8.43 2.40
C ASP A 107 20.72 8.71 0.98
N THR A 108 21.32 8.04 0.00
CA THR A 108 20.99 8.17 -1.41
C THR A 108 19.85 7.25 -1.85
N LYS A 109 19.47 6.27 -1.02
CA LYS A 109 18.41 5.32 -1.35
C LYS A 109 17.05 5.98 -1.26
N LYS A 110 16.22 5.71 -2.27
CA LYS A 110 14.88 6.28 -2.40
C LYS A 110 13.83 5.30 -1.94
N VAL A 111 12.75 5.81 -1.35
CA VAL A 111 11.50 5.05 -1.24
C VAL A 111 10.75 5.11 -2.56
N LEU A 112 10.35 3.96 -3.08
CA LEU A 112 9.49 3.84 -4.25
C LEU A 112 8.04 3.76 -3.77
N ILE A 113 7.22 4.69 -4.23
CA ILE A 113 5.77 4.73 -4.02
C ILE A 113 5.13 4.26 -5.32
N GLU A 114 4.78 2.98 -5.37
CA GLU A 114 3.94 2.45 -6.44
C GLU A 114 2.48 2.61 -6.02
N TYR A 115 1.67 3.30 -6.81
CA TYR A 115 0.25 3.40 -6.52
C TYR A 115 -0.61 3.32 -7.77
N TYR A 116 -1.87 2.96 -7.60
CA TYR A 116 -2.86 3.09 -8.65
C TYR A 116 -4.21 3.51 -8.10
N LEU A 117 -4.94 4.25 -8.93
CA LEU A 117 -6.36 4.53 -8.73
C LEU A 117 -7.15 3.51 -9.55
N TYR A 118 -7.99 2.73 -8.88
CA TYR A 118 -8.88 1.77 -9.50
C TYR A 118 -10.32 2.29 -9.49
N GLU A 119 -10.98 2.29 -10.65
CA GLU A 119 -12.40 2.55 -10.77
C GLU A 119 -13.21 1.26 -10.57
N ASN A 120 -14.21 1.33 -9.70
CA ASN A 120 -15.07 0.20 -9.41
C ASN A 120 -15.98 -0.12 -10.60
N ASP A 121 -15.64 -1.15 -11.35
CA ASP A 121 -16.52 -1.71 -12.38
C ASP A 121 -17.69 -2.48 -11.77
N LYS A 122 -18.86 -1.86 -11.65
CA LYS A 122 -20.05 -2.46 -11.01
C LYS A 122 -20.77 -3.50 -11.88
N GLU A 123 -20.44 -3.54 -13.18
CA GLU A 123 -20.98 -4.50 -14.15
C GLU A 123 -20.11 -5.75 -14.30
N ASP A 124 -18.96 -5.79 -13.61
CA ASP A 124 -18.13 -6.99 -13.52
C ASP A 124 -18.92 -8.15 -12.88
N LYS A 125 -19.10 -9.22 -13.66
CA LYS A 125 -19.80 -10.45 -13.24
C LYS A 125 -19.10 -11.21 -12.11
N GLY A 126 -17.84 -10.88 -11.80
CA GLY A 126 -17.15 -11.36 -10.61
C GLY A 126 -17.67 -10.74 -9.30
N LYS A 127 -18.39 -9.60 -9.36
CA LYS A 127 -18.89 -8.86 -8.20
C LYS A 127 -20.33 -9.24 -7.85
N ASN A 128 -20.45 -10.26 -7.02
CA ASN A 128 -21.73 -10.89 -6.69
C ASN A 128 -22.42 -10.36 -5.43
N ASN A 129 -21.87 -9.35 -4.75
CA ASN A 129 -22.49 -8.78 -3.54
C ASN A 129 -22.57 -7.25 -3.62
N ASP A 130 -23.58 -6.69 -2.93
CA ASP A 130 -23.87 -5.25 -2.95
C ASP A 130 -22.73 -4.42 -2.34
N LYS A 131 -22.01 -4.99 -1.36
CA LYS A 131 -20.84 -4.34 -0.73
C LYS A 131 -19.72 -4.08 -1.74
N ALA A 132 -19.49 -4.99 -2.68
CA ALA A 132 -18.49 -4.81 -3.73
C ALA A 132 -18.85 -3.69 -4.73
N LYS A 133 -20.09 -3.19 -4.69
CA LYS A 133 -20.61 -2.11 -5.55
C LYS A 133 -20.80 -0.78 -4.82
N GLU A 134 -20.49 -0.74 -3.52
CA GLU A 134 -20.74 0.41 -2.64
C GLU A 134 -19.86 1.61 -2.99
N TYR A 135 -18.56 1.38 -3.13
CA TYR A 135 -17.57 2.44 -3.39
C TYR A 135 -17.41 2.76 -4.88
N ALA A 136 -16.94 3.97 -5.17
CA ALA A 136 -16.62 4.39 -6.54
C ALA A 136 -15.30 3.75 -7.03
N GLY A 137 -14.43 3.34 -6.12
CA GLY A 137 -13.19 2.67 -6.41
C GLY A 137 -12.27 2.63 -5.21
N TYR A 138 -10.98 2.42 -5.44
CA TYR A 138 -9.98 2.47 -4.38
C TYR A 138 -8.63 2.97 -4.87
N LEU A 139 -7.82 3.46 -3.93
CA LEU A 139 -6.40 3.68 -4.12
C LEU A 139 -5.64 2.52 -3.48
N MET A 140 -4.62 2.03 -4.17
CA MET A 140 -3.69 1.04 -3.64
C MET A 140 -2.28 1.60 -3.68
N PHE A 141 -1.57 1.52 -2.55
CA PHE A 141 -0.19 1.95 -2.41
C PHE A 141 0.69 0.80 -1.95
N ASP A 142 1.79 0.61 -2.65
CA ASP A 142 2.92 -0.23 -2.27
C ASP A 142 4.15 0.67 -2.05
N PHE A 143 4.64 0.70 -0.81
CA PHE A 143 5.87 1.41 -0.45
C PHE A 143 7.01 0.41 -0.43
N LYS A 144 8.04 0.67 -1.23
CA LYS A 144 9.22 -0.18 -1.33
C LYS A 144 10.47 0.61 -0.98
N TYR A 145 11.37 0.00 -0.22
CA TYR A 145 12.69 0.54 0.07
C TYR A 145 13.72 -0.54 -0.16
N ASP A 146 14.80 -0.22 -0.89
CA ASP A 146 15.85 -1.20 -1.24
C ASP A 146 15.27 -2.46 -1.92
N ASN A 147 14.31 -2.26 -2.85
CA ASN A 147 13.53 -3.29 -3.54
C ASN A 147 12.70 -4.23 -2.64
N LYS A 148 12.55 -3.93 -1.35
CA LYS A 148 11.70 -4.68 -0.43
C LYS A 148 10.38 -3.94 -0.22
N LEU A 149 9.26 -4.65 -0.33
CA LEU A 149 7.96 -4.12 0.08
C LEU A 149 7.94 -3.97 1.60
N ILE A 150 7.80 -2.73 2.08
CA ILE A 150 7.87 -2.38 3.50
C ILE A 150 6.49 -2.02 4.06
N TYR A 151 5.60 -1.47 3.23
CA TYR A 151 4.24 -1.14 3.61
C TYR A 151 3.29 -1.22 2.42
N LYS A 152 2.07 -1.68 2.67
CA LYS A 152 0.99 -1.72 1.69
C LYS A 152 -0.28 -1.19 2.31
N ILE A 153 -1.01 -0.35 1.59
CA ILE A 153 -2.33 0.15 2.01
C ILE A 153 -3.27 0.27 0.82
N GLN A 154 -4.49 -0.24 0.99
CA GLN A 154 -5.63 0.02 0.12
C GLN A 154 -6.63 0.86 0.89
N THR A 155 -7.14 1.91 0.27
CA THR A 155 -8.22 2.72 0.84
C THR A 155 -9.25 3.05 -0.22
N ASP A 156 -10.51 2.76 0.06
CA ASP A 156 -11.60 2.98 -0.88
C ASP A 156 -11.95 4.48 -0.95
N TYR A 157 -12.41 4.96 -2.13
CA TYR A 157 -12.97 6.30 -2.31
C TYR A 157 -14.45 6.23 -2.71
N SER A 158 -15.22 7.21 -2.26
CA SER A 158 -16.68 7.11 -2.23
C SER A 158 -17.32 7.76 -3.44
N PHE A 159 -16.71 8.82 -3.97
CA PHE A 159 -17.35 9.66 -4.98
C PHE A 159 -16.81 9.40 -6.37
N VAL A 160 -17.73 9.28 -7.33
CA VAL A 160 -17.45 9.01 -8.74
C VAL A 160 -16.66 10.15 -9.40
N ASP A 161 -16.84 11.38 -8.93
CA ASP A 161 -16.08 12.55 -9.35
C ASP A 161 -14.70 12.67 -8.68
N THR A 162 -14.28 11.67 -7.90
CA THR A 162 -12.99 11.58 -7.21
C THR A 162 -12.70 12.68 -6.20
N ARG A 163 -13.71 13.44 -5.75
CA ARG A 163 -13.51 14.58 -4.84
C ARG A 163 -12.90 14.23 -3.47
N ASP A 164 -12.99 12.97 -3.03
CA ASP A 164 -12.36 12.49 -1.79
C ASP A 164 -11.00 11.82 -1.99
N VAL A 165 -10.47 11.75 -3.22
CA VAL A 165 -9.18 11.09 -3.52
C VAL A 165 -8.00 11.76 -2.81
N GLU A 166 -7.95 13.09 -2.72
CA GLU A 166 -6.88 13.77 -1.95
C GLU A 166 -6.86 13.32 -0.50
N GLU A 167 -8.04 13.28 0.13
CA GLU A 167 -8.18 12.88 1.52
C GLU A 167 -7.76 11.41 1.73
N ARG A 168 -7.98 10.56 0.73
CA ARG A 168 -7.55 9.16 0.74
C ARG A 168 -6.04 9.02 0.55
N MET A 169 -5.42 9.79 -0.34
CA MET A 169 -3.96 9.87 -0.49
C MET A 169 -3.30 10.34 0.81
N GLU A 170 -3.85 11.38 1.44
CA GLU A 170 -3.37 11.87 2.72
C GLU A 170 -3.47 10.82 3.81
N CYS A 171 -4.57 10.07 3.87
CA CYS A 171 -4.68 8.97 4.81
C CYS A 171 -3.61 7.89 4.60
N ALA A 172 -3.31 7.52 3.34
CA ALA A 172 -2.28 6.54 3.03
C ALA A 172 -0.88 7.01 3.46
N ILE A 173 -0.53 8.27 3.15
CA ILE A 173 0.75 8.87 3.53
C ILE A 173 0.89 8.98 5.06
N ASN A 174 -0.13 9.52 5.74
CA ASN A 174 -0.12 9.65 7.19
C ASN A 174 -0.05 8.27 7.87
N SER A 175 -0.76 7.27 7.33
CA SER A 175 -0.69 5.90 7.83
C SER A 175 0.72 5.34 7.77
N PHE A 176 1.41 5.47 6.64
CA PHE A 176 2.80 5.05 6.49
C PHE A 176 3.74 5.78 7.46
N ILE A 177 3.63 7.10 7.56
CA ILE A 177 4.48 7.92 8.46
C ILE A 177 4.24 7.55 9.93
N SER A 178 3.00 7.22 10.31
CA SER A 178 2.65 6.85 11.69
C SER A 178 3.33 5.57 12.21
N LEU A 179 4.00 4.83 11.32
CA LEU A 179 4.79 3.65 11.67
C LEU A 179 6.16 4.00 12.27
N LYS A 180 6.65 5.25 12.11
CA LYS A 180 8.00 5.67 12.53
C LYS A 180 8.29 5.54 14.04
N GLY A 181 7.26 5.35 14.86
CA GLY A 181 7.37 5.19 16.33
C GLY A 181 6.75 3.90 16.87
N LYS A 182 6.54 2.88 16.03
CA LYS A 182 5.99 1.58 16.40
C LYS A 182 7.03 0.49 16.17
#